data_AF-A0A436BVY7-F1
#
_entry.id   AF-A0A436BVY7-F1
#
_cell.length_a   1.000
_cell.length_b   1.000
_cell.length_c   1.000
_cell.angle_alpha   90.00
_cell.angle_beta   90.00
_cell.angle_gamma   90.00
#
_symmetry.space_group_name_H-M   'P 1'
#
loop_
_entity.id
_entity.type
_entity.pdbx_description
1 polymer ?
#
loop_
_entity_poly.entity_id
_entity_poly.type
_entity_poly.pdbx_seq_one_letter_code
_entity_poly.pdbx_strand_id
1 'polypeptide(L)'
;GESPRRWLFTIMHHLFIDQMRKVNRRGEAAMLPLEAGEAVAQPAEQVESIASREIIDALQAISPDRRAALVMVAIEGFSYAEAANILGVPAGTLMSRIARGREELRGLLDDTARRRAIRIVEK
;
A
#
# COMPACT_ATOMS: atom_id res chain seq x y z
N GLY A 1 -19.20 18.87 -7.10
CA GLY A 1 -18.42 19.66 -6.15
C GLY A 1 -17.29 18.80 -5.65
N GLU A 2 -16.05 19.29 -5.70
CA GLU A 2 -14.88 18.51 -5.31
C GLU A 2 -14.85 18.31 -3.79
N SER A 3 -14.82 17.05 -3.34
CA SER A 3 -14.80 16.73 -1.91
C SER A 3 -13.48 17.19 -1.29
N PRO A 4 -13.49 17.85 -0.11
CA PRO A 4 -12.26 18.22 0.61
C PRO A 4 -11.30 17.04 0.82
N ARG A 5 -11.84 15.82 0.98
CA ARG A 5 -11.05 14.59 1.09
C ARG A 5 -10.25 14.31 -0.17
N ARG A 6 -10.85 14.46 -1.37
CA ARG A 6 -10.12 14.27 -2.64
C ARG A 6 -8.96 15.26 -2.73
N TRP A 7 -9.23 16.53 -2.49
CA TRP A 7 -8.22 17.59 -2.58
C TRP A 7 -7.05 17.34 -1.61
N LEU A 8 -7.35 16.90 -0.39
CA LEU A 8 -6.33 16.56 0.60
C LEU A 8 -5.47 15.37 0.15
N PHE A 9 -6.07 14.29 -0.36
CA PHE A 9 -5.33 13.15 -0.90
C PHE A 9 -4.42 13.54 -2.07
N THR A 10 -4.88 14.45 -2.94
CA THR A 10 -4.05 15.01 -4.02
C THR A 10 -2.81 15.69 -3.45
N ILE A 11 -2.95 16.56 -2.45
CA ILE A 11 -1.81 17.26 -1.84
C ILE A 11 -0.87 16.28 -1.14
N MET A 12 -1.42 15.37 -0.33
CA MET A 12 -0.64 14.38 0.41
C MET A 12 0.15 13.47 -0.53
N HIS A 13 -0.48 12.99 -1.61
CA HIS A 13 0.18 12.13 -2.58
C HIS A 13 1.33 12.86 -3.29
N HIS A 14 1.12 14.09 -3.75
CA HIS A 14 2.17 14.88 -4.39
C HIS A 14 3.35 15.12 -3.45
N LEU A 15 3.08 15.52 -2.20
CA LEU A 15 4.12 15.71 -1.19
C LEU A 15 4.92 14.42 -0.94
N PHE A 16 4.24 13.28 -0.81
CA PHE A 16 4.88 11.98 -0.61
C PHE A 16 5.77 11.59 -1.80
N ILE A 17 5.28 11.71 -3.04
CA ILE A 17 6.06 11.41 -4.25
C ILE A 17 7.25 12.35 -4.38
N ASP A 18 7.08 13.64 -4.07
CA ASP A 18 8.18 14.60 -4.13
C ASP A 18 9.26 14.31 -3.08
N GLN A 19 8.86 13.91 -1.87
CA GLN A 19 9.79 13.42 -0.85
C GLN A 19 10.52 12.16 -1.32
N MET A 20 9.80 11.16 -1.83
CA MET A 20 10.38 9.91 -2.36
C MET A 20 11.35 10.16 -3.51
N ARG A 21 11.02 11.05 -4.45
CA ARG A 21 11.92 11.43 -5.55
C ARG A 21 13.15 12.16 -5.03
N LYS A 22 13.01 12.99 -3.99
CA LYS A 22 14.13 13.70 -3.36
C LYS A 22 15.08 12.72 -2.64
N VAL A 23 14.53 11.74 -1.95
CA VAL A 23 15.24 10.62 -1.30
C VAL A 23 15.99 9.79 -2.36
N ASN A 24 15.31 9.37 -3.43
CA ASN A 24 15.91 8.60 -4.53
C ASN A 24 17.02 9.38 -5.27
N ARG A 25 16.88 10.71 -5.42
CA ARG A 25 17.92 11.56 -6.04
C ARG A 25 19.13 11.80 -5.13
N ARG A 26 18.97 11.73 -3.81
CA ARG A 26 20.07 11.90 -2.85
C ARG A 26 20.86 10.61 -2.61
N GLY A 27 20.41 9.47 -3.14
CA GLY A 27 21.04 8.17 -2.90
C GLY A 27 20.81 7.62 -1.49
N GLU A 28 20.15 8.39 -0.63
CA GLU A 28 19.71 7.98 0.69
C GLU A 28 18.43 7.16 0.51
N ALA A 29 18.52 5.87 0.19
CA ALA A 29 17.41 4.95 0.38
C ALA A 29 17.19 4.72 1.89
N ALA A 30 16.91 5.79 2.63
CA ALA A 30 16.51 5.71 4.02
C ALA A 30 15.03 5.33 4.04
N MET A 31 14.78 4.07 4.43
CA MET A 31 13.46 3.62 4.89
C MET A 31 12.87 4.71 5.79
N LEU A 32 11.74 5.28 5.40
CA LEU A 32 10.92 6.08 6.32
C LEU A 32 10.19 5.08 7.22
N PRO A 33 10.49 4.98 8.52
CA PRO A 33 9.66 4.24 9.45
C PRO A 33 8.42 5.11 9.68
N LEU A 34 7.30 4.72 9.08
CA LEU A 34 5.99 5.19 9.53
C LEU A 34 5.67 4.41 10.80
N GLU A 35 6.07 4.97 11.95
CA GLU A 35 5.69 4.48 13.28
C GLU A 35 4.16 4.60 13.40
N ALA A 36 3.45 3.51 13.08
CA ALA A 36 2.01 3.37 13.33
C ALA A 36 1.83 2.83 14.75
N GLY A 37 1.05 3.55 15.55
CA GLY A 37 0.93 3.43 17.00
C GLY A 37 0.61 2.03 17.55
N GLU A 38 0.99 1.90 18.81
CA GLU A 38 0.93 0.73 19.68
C GLU A 38 -0.38 -0.06 19.60
N ALA A 39 -0.27 -1.37 19.34
CA ALA A 39 -1.38 -2.31 19.41
C ALA A 39 -1.37 -3.03 20.77
N VAL A 40 -2.37 -2.72 21.61
CA VAL A 40 -2.70 -3.46 22.83
C VAL A 40 -3.33 -4.81 22.44
N ALA A 41 -2.86 -5.91 23.02
CA ALA A 41 -3.20 -7.28 22.60
C ALA A 41 -4.33 -7.91 23.43
N GLN A 42 -5.28 -8.60 22.76
CA GLN A 42 -6.18 -9.60 23.34
C GLN A 42 -6.19 -10.92 22.51
N PRO A 43 -6.54 -12.09 23.10
CA PRO A 43 -6.15 -13.40 22.55
C PRO A 43 -6.93 -13.87 21.31
N ALA A 44 -8.20 -13.48 21.15
CA ALA A 44 -9.00 -13.79 19.95
C ALA A 44 -8.64 -12.87 18.76
N GLU A 45 -8.19 -11.65 19.06
CA GLU A 45 -7.73 -10.66 18.09
C GLU A 45 -6.37 -11.04 17.47
N GLN A 46 -5.63 -11.99 18.04
CA GLN A 46 -4.25 -12.24 17.65
C GLN A 46 -4.12 -12.82 16.23
N VAL A 47 -5.02 -13.70 15.81
CA VAL A 47 -4.99 -14.29 14.45
C VAL A 47 -5.41 -13.26 13.39
N GLU A 48 -6.45 -12.47 13.68
CA GLU A 48 -6.96 -11.41 12.81
C GLU A 48 -5.98 -10.22 12.72
N SER A 49 -5.31 -9.90 13.83
CA SER A 49 -4.22 -8.93 13.90
C SER A 49 -2.99 -9.38 13.10
N ILE A 50 -2.62 -10.66 13.16
CA ILE A 50 -1.53 -11.21 12.33
C ILE A 50 -1.89 -11.12 10.85
N ALA A 51 -3.10 -11.52 10.45
CA ALA A 51 -3.54 -11.43 9.06
C ALA A 51 -3.57 -9.97 8.55
N SER A 52 -3.97 -9.03 9.42
CA SER A 52 -3.97 -7.60 9.11
C SER A 52 -2.55 -7.04 8.95
N ARG A 53 -1.60 -7.45 9.80
CA ARG A 53 -0.18 -7.09 9.66
C ARG A 53 0.43 -7.65 8.38
N GLU A 54 0.16 -8.91 8.05
CA GLU A 54 0.63 -9.54 6.81
C GLU A 54 0.15 -8.78 5.55
N ILE A 55 -1.10 -8.30 5.54
CA ILE A 55 -1.63 -7.48 4.45
C ILE A 55 -0.95 -6.12 4.38
N ILE A 56 -0.74 -5.46 5.53
CA ILE A 56 -0.05 -4.16 5.60
C ILE A 56 1.39 -4.30 5.09
N ASP A 57 2.12 -5.31 5.55
CA ASP A 57 3.50 -5.58 5.14
C ASP A 57 3.58 -5.88 3.64
N ALA A 58 2.66 -6.71 3.12
CA ALA A 58 2.58 -7.01 1.69
C ALA A 58 2.28 -5.75 0.87
N LEU A 59 1.33 -4.91 1.30
CA LEU A 59 1.09 -3.62 0.65
C LEU A 59 2.33 -2.74 0.70
N GLN A 60 3.04 -2.67 1.82
CA GLN A 60 4.27 -1.86 1.97
C GLN A 60 5.41 -2.33 1.07
N ALA A 61 5.51 -3.63 0.80
CA ALA A 61 6.51 -4.19 -0.11
C ALA A 61 6.24 -3.86 -1.59
N ILE A 62 5.00 -3.51 -1.97
CA ILE A 62 4.67 -3.11 -3.33
C ILE A 62 5.29 -1.76 -3.67
N SER A 63 5.79 -1.62 -4.90
CA SER A 63 6.33 -0.34 -5.39
C SER A 63 5.38 0.86 -5.11
N PRO A 64 5.89 2.02 -4.66
CA PRO A 64 5.05 3.12 -4.17
C PRO A 64 3.94 3.55 -5.12
N ASP A 65 4.25 3.65 -6.42
CA ASP A 65 3.31 4.05 -7.47
C ASP A 65 2.14 3.06 -7.66
N ARG A 66 2.41 1.75 -7.50
CA ARG A 66 1.38 0.71 -7.61
C ARG A 66 0.57 0.62 -6.33
N ARG A 67 1.23 0.72 -5.17
CA ARG A 67 0.58 0.76 -3.85
C ARG A 67 -0.41 1.91 -3.77
N ALA A 68 -0.01 3.11 -4.16
CA ALA A 68 -0.88 4.29 -4.18
C ALA A 68 -2.13 4.05 -5.05
N ALA A 69 -1.98 3.45 -6.24
CA ALA A 69 -3.10 3.13 -7.12
C ALA A 69 -4.07 2.10 -6.49
N LEU A 70 -3.55 1.09 -5.80
CA LEU A 70 -4.37 0.10 -5.09
C LEU A 70 -5.12 0.73 -3.91
N VAL A 71 -4.45 1.50 -3.08
CA VAL A 71 -5.04 2.14 -1.90
C VAL A 71 -6.18 3.08 -2.33
N MET A 72 -5.95 3.95 -3.31
CA MET A 72 -6.95 4.91 -3.78
C MET A 72 -8.23 4.25 -4.29
N VAL A 73 -8.12 3.09 -4.94
CA VAL A 73 -9.28 2.43 -5.55
C VAL A 73 -9.91 1.40 -4.62
N ALA A 74 -9.12 0.54 -4.01
CA ALA A 74 -9.63 -0.61 -3.26
C ALA A 74 -9.94 -0.30 -1.79
N ILE A 75 -9.25 0.68 -1.21
CA ILE A 75 -9.41 1.04 0.21
C ILE A 75 -10.20 2.35 0.33
N GLU A 76 -9.79 3.38 -0.39
CA GLU A 76 -10.43 4.70 -0.35
C GLU A 76 -11.71 4.77 -1.20
N GLY A 77 -11.89 3.82 -2.13
CA GLY A 77 -13.10 3.70 -2.95
C GLY A 77 -13.24 4.76 -4.04
N PHE A 78 -12.16 5.48 -4.42
CA PHE A 78 -12.21 6.41 -5.54
C PHE A 78 -12.44 5.66 -6.86
N SER A 79 -13.20 6.27 -7.76
CA SER A 79 -13.29 5.75 -9.12
C SER A 79 -11.95 5.90 -9.85
N TYR A 80 -11.79 5.18 -10.96
CA TYR A 80 -10.52 5.15 -11.67
C TYR A 80 -10.15 6.52 -12.23
N ALA A 81 -11.13 7.28 -12.72
CA ALA A 81 -10.89 8.64 -13.21
C ALA A 81 -10.40 9.58 -12.10
N GLU A 82 -10.95 9.42 -10.90
CA GLU A 82 -10.65 10.25 -9.75
C GLU A 82 -9.29 9.92 -9.16
N ALA A 83 -8.98 8.63 -9.01
CA ALA A 83 -7.66 8.16 -8.61
C ALA A 83 -6.58 8.57 -9.63
N ALA A 84 -6.86 8.50 -10.93
CA ALA A 84 -5.93 8.94 -11.97
C ALA A 84 -5.60 10.44 -11.85
N ASN A 85 -6.62 11.25 -11.57
CA ASN A 85 -6.45 12.69 -11.35
C ASN A 85 -5.65 12.97 -10.07
N ILE A 86 -6.01 12.35 -8.94
CA ILE A 86 -5.29 12.48 -7.65
C ILE A 86 -3.81 12.11 -7.80
N LEU A 87 -3.52 11.04 -8.54
CA LEU A 87 -2.16 10.54 -8.72
C LEU A 87 -1.39 11.26 -9.84
N GLY A 88 -2.04 12.15 -10.61
CA GLY A 88 -1.43 12.89 -11.71
C GLY A 88 -0.97 12.01 -12.87
N VAL A 89 -1.70 10.93 -13.19
CA VAL A 89 -1.33 9.97 -14.25
C VAL A 89 -2.49 9.69 -15.22
N PRO A 90 -2.21 9.29 -16.48
CA PRO A 90 -3.26 8.86 -17.40
C PRO A 90 -4.07 7.66 -16.87
N ALA A 91 -5.37 7.59 -17.18
CA ALA A 91 -6.24 6.49 -16.74
C ALA A 91 -5.72 5.10 -17.16
N GLY A 92 -5.19 4.96 -18.38
CA GLY A 92 -4.56 3.71 -18.82
C GLY A 92 -3.30 3.35 -18.02
N THR A 93 -2.54 4.35 -17.58
CA THR A 93 -1.39 4.14 -16.68
C THR A 93 -1.86 3.65 -15.32
N LEU A 94 -2.91 4.27 -14.75
CA LEU A 94 -3.52 3.81 -13.51
C LEU A 94 -3.96 2.34 -13.60
N MET A 95 -4.68 1.97 -14.66
CA MET A 95 -5.12 0.59 -14.87
C MET A 95 -3.93 -0.39 -14.90
N SER A 96 -2.86 -0.04 -15.62
CA SER A 96 -1.65 -0.88 -15.66
C SER A 96 -0.96 -1.00 -14.29
N ARG A 97 -0.96 0.07 -13.48
CA ARG A 97 -0.42 0.07 -12.12
C ARG A 97 -1.24 -0.80 -11.18
N ILE A 98 -2.56 -0.72 -11.26
CA ILE A 98 -3.48 -1.57 -10.50
C ILE A 98 -3.28 -3.04 -10.88
N ALA A 99 -3.23 -3.36 -12.18
CA ALA A 99 -3.05 -4.73 -12.64
C ALA A 99 -1.73 -5.34 -12.13
N ARG A 100 -0.61 -4.64 -12.31
CA ARG A 100 0.71 -5.08 -11.83
C ARG A 100 0.79 -5.13 -10.31
N GLY A 101 0.18 -4.16 -9.62
CA GLY A 101 0.12 -4.14 -8.16
C GLY A 101 -0.68 -5.30 -7.59
N ARG A 102 -1.79 -5.70 -8.22
CA ARG A 102 -2.56 -6.88 -7.82
C ARG A 102 -1.77 -8.17 -7.98
N GLU A 103 -1.01 -8.29 -9.07
CA GLU A 103 -0.13 -9.44 -9.29
C GLU A 103 0.97 -9.54 -8.23
N GLU A 104 1.63 -8.42 -7.95
CA GLU A 104 2.66 -8.31 -6.91
C GLU A 104 2.09 -8.63 -5.52
N LEU A 105 0.93 -8.08 -5.18
CA LEU A 105 0.23 -8.36 -3.92
C LEU A 105 -0.11 -9.83 -3.77
N ARG A 106 -0.64 -10.46 -4.82
CA ARG A 106 -0.96 -11.90 -4.81
C ARG A 106 0.29 -12.73 -4.53
N GLY A 107 1.39 -12.46 -5.23
CA GLY A 107 2.65 -13.18 -5.03
C GLY A 107 3.19 -13.07 -3.60
N LEU A 108 3.11 -11.88 -2.99
CA LEU A 108 3.56 -11.63 -1.61
C LEU A 108 2.70 -12.37 -0.58
N LEU A 109 1.38 -12.37 -0.77
CA LEU A 109 0.45 -13.05 0.13
C LEU A 109 0.58 -14.59 0.01
N ASP A 110 0.74 -15.10 -1.21
CA ASP A 110 0.94 -16.54 -1.45
C ASP A 110 2.24 -17.05 -0.80
N ASP A 111 3.32 -16.27 -0.86
CA ASP A 111 4.58 -16.62 -0.21
C ASP A 111 4.45 -16.59 1.32
N THR A 112 3.77 -15.58 1.86
CA THR A 112 3.50 -15.46 3.31
C THR A 112 2.68 -16.65 3.82
N ALA A 113 1.62 -17.03 3.11
CA ALA A 113 0.81 -18.19 3.44
C ALA A 113 1.64 -19.49 3.42
N ARG A 114 2.55 -19.63 2.45
CA ARG A 114 3.45 -20.79 2.32
C ARG A 114 4.41 -20.89 3.51
N ARG A 115 5.02 -19.78 3.94
CA ARG A 115 5.89 -19.73 5.13
C ARG A 115 5.14 -20.11 6.41
N ARG A 116 3.87 -19.72 6.52
CA ARG A 116 3.01 -20.06 7.67
C ARG A 116 2.72 -21.56 7.73
N ALA A 117 2.43 -22.19 6.59
CA ALA A 117 2.21 -23.63 6.52
C ALA A 117 3.44 -24.42 6.98
N ILE A 118 4.66 -24.01 6.60
CA ILE A 118 5.91 -24.67 7.03
C ILE A 118 6.08 -24.60 8.55
N ARG A 119 5.85 -23.44 9.18
CA ARG A 119 5.96 -23.28 10.65
C ARG A 119 4.97 -24.12 11.44
N ILE A 120 3.82 -24.47 10.87
CA ILE A 120 2.82 -25.30 11.56
C ILE A 120 3.24 -26.77 11.54
N VAL A 121 3.94 -27.22 10.50
CA VAL A 121 4.37 -28.63 10.37
C VAL A 121 5.57 -28.97 11.26
N GLU A 122 6.42 -28.00 11.61
CA GLU A 122 7.56 -28.19 12.52
C GLU A 122 7.19 -28.24 14.01
N LYS A 123 5.92 -28.04 14.36
CA LYS A 123 5.44 -27.92 15.74
C LYS A 123 4.51 -29.07 16.11
#